data_AF-A0A7X8ITK7-F1
#
_entry.id   AF-A0A7X8ITK7-F1
#
_cell.length_a   1.000
_cell.length_b   1.000
_cell.length_c   1.000
_cell.angle_alpha   90.00
_cell.angle_beta   90.00
_cell.angle_gamma   90.00
#
_symmetry.space_group_name_H-M   'P 1'
#
loop_
_entity.id
_entity.type
_entity.pdbx_description
1 polymer ?
#
loop_
_entity_poly.entity_id
_entity_poly.type
_entity_poly.pdbx_seq_one_letter_code
_entity_poly.pdbx_strand_id
1 'polypeptide(L)'
;MERSRELAQCLLLPEYLVTQQAGQILVNHGMCGYSPFLEKNIANFAKRLPDQFKLCHGNEKHILKKAYENAIPLAIQKRKNFL
;
A
#
# COMPACT_ATOMS: atom_id res chain seq x y z
N MET A 1 -28.28 -18.00 -6.25
CA MET A 1 -27.00 -18.07 -5.51
C MET A 1 -25.95 -17.15 -6.12
N GLU A 2 -25.70 -17.22 -7.43
CA GLU A 2 -24.64 -16.46 -8.11
C GLU A 2 -24.83 -14.93 -8.06
N ARG A 3 -26.02 -14.43 -8.40
CA ARG A 3 -26.34 -12.99 -8.24
C ARG A 3 -26.22 -12.46 -6.82
N SER A 4 -26.49 -13.30 -5.81
CA SER A 4 -26.34 -12.89 -4.40
C SER A 4 -24.87 -12.72 -4.04
N ARG A 5 -23.97 -13.51 -4.63
CA ARG A 5 -22.51 -13.36 -4.49
C ARG A 5 -21.99 -12.13 -5.23
N GLU A 6 -22.45 -11.87 -6.45
CA GLU A 6 -22.07 -10.68 -7.21
C GLU A 6 -22.51 -9.40 -6.51
N LEU A 7 -23.74 -9.39 -5.97
CA LEU A 7 -24.23 -8.26 -5.17
C LEU A 7 -23.44 -8.10 -3.87
N ALA A 8 -23.15 -9.18 -3.16
CA ALA A 8 -22.27 -9.14 -1.99
C ALA A 8 -20.88 -8.61 -2.34
N GLN A 9 -20.32 -8.97 -3.49
CA GLN A 9 -19.04 -8.43 -3.93
C GLN A 9 -19.13 -6.93 -4.24
N CYS A 10 -20.11 -6.48 -5.01
CA CYS A 10 -20.22 -5.07 -5.38
C CYS A 10 -20.61 -4.15 -4.21
N LEU A 11 -21.43 -4.62 -3.26
CA LEU A 11 -21.90 -3.82 -2.14
C LEU A 11 -20.97 -3.91 -0.92
N LEU A 12 -20.50 -5.11 -0.59
CA LEU A 12 -19.72 -5.34 0.62
C LEU A 12 -18.21 -5.21 0.40
N LEU A 13 -17.63 -5.48 -0.78
CA LEU A 13 -16.18 -5.27 -0.96
C LEU A 13 -15.74 -3.83 -0.74
N PRO A 14 -16.41 -2.79 -1.30
CA PRO A 14 -15.95 -1.41 -1.11
C PRO A 14 -15.98 -1.01 0.37
N GLU A 15 -17.05 -1.39 1.07
CA GLU A 15 -17.20 -1.15 2.50
C GLU A 15 -16.16 -1.95 3.31
N TYR A 16 -15.95 -3.23 2.98
CA TYR A 16 -14.97 -4.12 3.61
C TYR A 16 -13.51 -3.68 3.38
N LEU A 17 -13.16 -3.27 2.17
CA LEU A 17 -11.81 -2.82 1.81
C LEU A 17 -11.44 -1.48 2.46
N VAL A 18 -12.41 -0.56 2.59
CA VAL A 18 -12.17 0.77 3.17
C VAL A 18 -12.27 0.77 4.69
N THR A 19 -13.16 -0.03 5.28
CA THR A 19 -13.38 -0.01 6.74
C THR A 19 -12.59 -1.06 7.52
N GLN A 20 -12.31 -2.25 6.98
CA GLN A 20 -11.87 -3.39 7.84
C GLN A 20 -10.36 -3.59 8.04
N GLN A 21 -9.46 -2.92 7.30
CA GLN A 21 -8.05 -3.38 7.29
C GLN A 21 -7.10 -2.72 8.30
N ALA A 22 -7.38 -1.51 8.79
CA ALA A 22 -6.52 -0.88 9.79
C ALA A 22 -7.23 0.21 10.59
N GLY A 23 -7.98 1.09 9.91
CA GLY A 23 -8.60 2.26 10.53
C GLY A 23 -9.57 1.91 11.66
N GLN A 24 -10.52 0.99 11.43
CA GLN A 24 -11.46 0.57 12.47
C GLN A 24 -10.80 -0.19 13.61
N ILE A 25 -9.80 -1.04 13.31
CA ILE A 25 -9.04 -1.75 14.36
C ILE A 25 -8.35 -0.75 15.29
N LEU A 26 -7.70 0.26 14.72
CA LEU A 26 -7.05 1.33 15.48
C LEU A 26 -8.06 2.12 16.33
N VAL A 27 -9.16 2.59 15.72
CA VAL A 27 -10.20 3.35 16.42
C VAL A 27 -10.86 2.55 17.55
N ASN A 28 -11.12 1.26 17.33
CA ASN A 28 -11.68 0.36 18.34
C ASN A 28 -10.76 0.19 19.56
N HIS A 29 -9.44 0.37 19.38
CA HIS A 29 -8.47 0.34 20.47
C HIS A 29 -8.12 1.76 20.98
N GLY A 30 -8.91 2.78 20.63
CA GLY A 30 -8.67 4.18 21.03
C GLY A 30 -7.41 4.79 20.42
N MET A 31 -6.90 4.20 19.33
CA MET A 31 -5.65 4.58 18.68
C MET A 31 -5.94 5.23 17.32
N CYS A 32 -5.13 6.24 16.96
CA CYS A 32 -5.16 6.83 15.63
C CYS A 32 -3.97 6.33 14.81
N GLY A 33 -4.23 5.69 13.67
CA GLY A 33 -3.17 5.28 12.76
C GLY A 33 -2.75 6.41 11.84
N TYR A 34 -1.44 6.55 11.64
CA TYR A 34 -0.89 7.41 10.61
C TYR A 34 -0.18 6.57 9.55
N SER A 35 -0.45 6.85 8.27
CA SER A 35 0.23 6.21 7.14
C SER A 35 1.02 7.25 6.36
N PRO A 36 2.35 7.37 6.59
CA PRO A 36 3.17 8.40 5.97
C PRO A 36 3.12 8.38 4.44
N PHE A 37 3.07 7.19 3.84
CA PHE A 37 3.07 7.05 2.38
C PHE A 37 1.75 7.47 1.70
N LEU A 38 0.66 7.59 2.46
CA LEU A 38 -0.63 8.08 1.98
C LEU A 38 -0.84 9.57 2.22
N GLU A 39 0.13 10.25 2.84
CA GLU A 39 0.09 11.71 3.00
C GLU A 39 -0.01 12.38 1.62
N LYS A 40 -0.80 13.45 1.53
CA LYS A 40 -1.21 14.08 0.27
C LYS A 40 -0.03 14.50 -0.59
N ASN A 41 1.01 15.09 -0.01
CA ASN A 41 2.18 15.55 -0.76
C ASN A 41 3.01 14.37 -1.27
N ILE A 42 3.20 13.34 -0.45
CA ILE A 42 3.91 12.11 -0.86
C ILE A 42 3.13 11.38 -1.95
N ALA A 43 1.81 11.24 -1.82
CA ALA A 43 0.96 10.61 -2.82
C ALA A 43 0.97 11.38 -4.15
N ASN A 44 0.86 12.72 -4.11
CA ASN A 44 0.92 13.56 -5.30
C ASN A 44 2.30 13.58 -5.96
N PHE A 45 3.36 13.48 -5.17
CA PHE A 45 4.72 13.28 -5.68
C PHE A 45 4.82 11.92 -6.41
N ALA A 46 4.38 10.84 -5.77
CA ALA A 46 4.42 9.50 -6.35
C ALA A 46 3.60 9.39 -7.65
N LYS A 47 2.47 10.10 -7.74
CA LYS A 47 1.64 10.17 -8.97
C LYS A 47 2.35 10.83 -10.15
N ARG A 48 3.17 11.85 -9.90
CA ARG A 48 3.93 12.59 -10.94
C ARG A 48 5.20 11.88 -11.39
N LEU A 49 5.64 10.87 -10.63
CA LEU A 49 6.88 10.16 -10.89
C LEU A 49 6.72 9.25 -12.13
N PRO A 50 7.66 9.29 -13.10
CA PRO A 50 7.68 8.36 -14.22
C PRO A 50 7.77 6.90 -13.77
N ASP A 51 7.08 6.01 -14.49
CA ASP A 51 6.93 4.60 -14.08
C ASP A 51 8.25 3.82 -14.05
N GLN A 52 9.23 4.20 -14.87
CA GLN A 52 10.59 3.64 -14.86
C GLN A 52 11.29 3.72 -13.49
N PHE A 53 10.91 4.69 -12.65
CA PHE A 53 11.45 4.82 -11.30
C PHE A 53 10.67 3.98 -10.27
N LYS A 54 9.42 3.63 -10.55
CA LYS A 54 8.60 2.76 -9.70
C LYS A 54 8.96 1.29 -9.94
N LEU A 55 9.12 0.92 -11.20
CA LEU A 55 9.47 -0.43 -11.66
C LEU A 55 10.65 -0.36 -12.63
N CYS A 56 11.77 -0.98 -12.25
CA CYS A 56 13.00 -0.97 -13.05
C CYS A 56 13.49 -2.41 -13.23
N HIS A 57 13.48 -2.95 -14.45
CA HIS A 57 13.94 -4.31 -14.75
C HIS A 57 13.30 -5.40 -13.85
N GLY A 58 11.99 -5.30 -13.59
CA GLY A 58 11.27 -6.21 -12.68
C GLY A 58 11.53 -5.96 -11.19
N ASN A 59 12.35 -4.96 -10.83
CA ASN A 59 12.52 -4.52 -9.45
C ASN A 59 11.43 -3.50 -9.09
N GLU A 60 10.44 -3.97 -8.34
CA GLU A 60 9.40 -3.14 -7.74
C GLU A 60 9.96 -2.15 -6.71
N LYS A 61 9.26 -1.01 -6.55
CA LYS A 61 9.59 0.03 -5.57
C LYS A 61 11.04 0.50 -5.70
N HIS A 62 11.56 0.57 -6.93
CA HIS A 62 12.98 0.77 -7.21
C HIS A 62 13.53 2.05 -6.57
N ILE A 63 12.86 3.19 -6.81
CA ILE A 63 13.23 4.47 -6.22
C ILE A 63 13.20 4.45 -4.69
N LEU A 64 12.25 3.74 -4.08
CA LEU A 64 12.14 3.63 -2.61
C LEU A 64 13.32 2.84 -2.05
N LYS A 65 13.66 1.70 -2.66
CA LYS A 65 14.82 0.89 -2.23
C LYS A 65 16.13 1.67 -2.35
N LYS A 66 16.26 2.49 -3.41
CA LYS A 66 17.42 3.37 -3.61
C LYS A 66 17.47 4.50 -2.58
N ALA A 67 16.34 5.16 -2.29
CA ALA A 67 16.28 6.24 -1.31
C ALA A 67 16.69 5.81 0.10
N TYR A 68 16.43 4.54 0.47
CA TYR A 68 16.76 4.00 1.79
C TYR A 68 18.00 3.10 1.79
N GLU A 69 18.80 3.07 0.73
CA GLU A 69 19.92 2.11 0.60
C GLU A 69 20.95 2.17 1.73
N ASN A 70 21.16 3.37 2.29
CA ASN A 70 22.09 3.61 3.38
C ASN A 70 21.42 3.59 4.77
N ALA A 71 20.10 3.46 4.82
CA ALA A 71 19.31 3.55 6.05
C ALA A 71 18.82 2.19 6.57
N ILE A 72 18.70 1.19 5.69
CA ILE A 72 18.20 -0.14 6.07
C ILE A 72 19.19 -1.26 5.68
N PRO A 73 19.24 -2.37 6.43
CA PRO A 73 20.09 -3.51 6.08
C PRO A 73 19.78 -4.08 4.70
N LEU A 74 20.83 -4.52 3.99
CA LEU A 74 20.74 -5.12 2.65
C LEU A 74 19.75 -6.29 2.56
N ALA A 75 19.62 -7.07 3.64
CA ALA A 75 18.68 -8.20 3.70
C ALA A 75 17.21 -7.75 3.55
N ILE A 76 16.83 -6.61 4.13
CA ILE A 76 15.47 -6.05 4.01
C ILE A 76 15.32 -5.39 2.64
N GLN A 77 16.35 -4.68 2.16
CA GLN A 77 16.33 -3.98 0.90
C GLN A 77 16.11 -4.92 -0.30
N LYS A 78 16.76 -6.10 -0.30
CA LYS A 78 16.68 -7.10 -1.37
C LYS A 78 15.53 -8.10 -1.23
N ARG A 79 14.71 -7.98 -0.18
CA ARG A 79 13.55 -8.85 0.04
C ARG A 79 12.54 -8.68 -1.11
N LYS A 80 12.08 -9.80 -1.69
CA LYS A 80 10.97 -9.81 -2.65
C LYS A 80 9.64 -9.68 -1.88
N ASN A 81 8.69 -8.85 -2.33
CA ASN A 81 7.37 -8.81 -1.68
C ASN A 81 6.55 -10.07 -1.92
N PHE A 82 6.71 -10.69 -3.10
CA PHE A 82 5.90 -11.82 -3.52
C PHE A 82 6.81 -13.04 -3.77
N LEU A 83 6.52 -14.12 -3.05
CA LEU A 83 6.80 -15.50 -3.46
C LEU A 83 5.56 -16.01 -4.19
#